data_AF-S6SL59-F1
#
_entry.id   AF-S6SL59-F1
#
_cell.length_a   1.000
_cell.length_b   1.000
_cell.length_c   1.000
_cell.angle_alpha   90.00
_cell.angle_beta   90.00
_cell.angle_gamma   90.00
#
_symmetry.space_group_name_H-M   'P 1'
#
loop_
_entity.id
_entity.type
_entity.pdbx_description
1 polymer ?
#
loop_
_entity_poly.entity_id
_entity_poly.type
_entity_poly.pdbx_seq_one_letter_code
_entity_poly.pdbx_strand_id
1 'polypeptide(L)'
;KANLASPVLTGTPKAPTPASTTNTDQIATTAFVQQLFAVLVGAAPETLNQINEIAAALGNDANFSTTMMNALALRATIASPVLTGDPRAPTPALTDNDTSISTTGFVRGVLALFGIGTDAAPLVQDANDVPLSGMFRMAPTGVNIPAAVNATLICARYNNAGAFQIFASLAGTGGYPSLFWRTQASGGWTTWREVAPTDSPALTGAPTAPTPSVVDSSNRIATMSALWNVLGTYNIGTLAPVALVLTSNSDWAKPGGWSGYINVGASKANGVTVPLDSGGGSPGYGMWCITGRRDNSNGYSGIFTDYSNGKTWTASAAVGGNGPVFTELLTADSPVFKGTPKGPTPDTNTAGNQLVTQDFVRNWARKFIGVGVGVSAATYSVSPAQNGCWFNITSPNASIALPAATTVPDGTTFLFRNSAGNASVTLTVPSGNILTGVSGLTLVLAPFEMIELASSGTSYWAVNRCSMMQLARVDSPALIGTPTTPTPAPGDASKQIINAEFLRSELSRMKSIIRFTANGNWTCPDGVTTVWVSASAGGGGGGSGGGLS
;
A
#
# COMPACT_ATOMS: atom_id res chain seq x y z
N LYS A 1 105.81 24.22 -102.36
CA LYS A 1 104.41 24.38 -102.83
C LYS A 1 103.61 23.21 -102.25
N ALA A 2 102.50 23.47 -101.54
CA ALA A 2 101.59 22.42 -101.06
C ALA A 2 100.65 21.98 -102.20
N ASN A 3 100.02 20.81 -102.08
CA ASN A 3 99.12 20.27 -103.10
C ASN A 3 97.93 21.21 -103.34
N LEU A 4 97.57 21.43 -104.61
CA LEU A 4 96.65 22.51 -105.02
C LEU A 4 95.19 22.29 -104.54
N ALA A 5 94.83 21.06 -104.18
CA ALA A 5 93.56 20.71 -103.56
C ALA A 5 93.80 19.90 -102.29
N SER A 6 93.12 20.28 -101.19
CA SER A 6 93.13 19.59 -99.89
C SER A 6 94.50 19.16 -99.38
N PRO A 7 95.47 20.08 -99.20
CA PRO A 7 96.74 19.74 -98.61
C PRO A 7 96.53 19.20 -97.19
N VAL A 8 97.01 17.99 -96.91
CA VAL A 8 97.05 17.45 -95.55
C VAL A 8 98.23 18.11 -94.82
N LEU A 9 97.93 19.01 -93.89
CA LEU A 9 98.94 19.71 -93.12
C LEU A 9 99.28 18.87 -91.88
N THR A 10 100.50 18.33 -91.81
CA THR A 10 101.00 17.56 -90.66
C THR A 10 102.00 18.39 -89.84
N GLY A 11 102.20 18.05 -88.56
CA GLY A 11 103.03 18.84 -87.64
C GLY A 11 102.34 20.12 -87.14
N THR A 12 103.08 21.22 -87.02
CA THR A 12 102.55 22.55 -86.60
C THR A 12 102.62 23.55 -87.77
N PRO A 13 101.70 23.46 -88.75
CA PRO A 13 101.73 24.30 -89.95
C PRO A 13 101.58 25.78 -89.59
N LYS A 14 102.46 26.63 -90.16
CA LYS A 14 102.45 28.08 -89.94
C LYS A 14 101.80 28.77 -91.15
N ALA A 15 100.70 29.47 -90.91
CA ALA A 15 100.04 30.33 -91.89
C ALA A 15 100.15 31.80 -91.45
N PRO A 16 100.07 32.78 -92.37
CA PRO A 16 99.97 34.19 -92.02
C PRO A 16 98.73 34.43 -91.14
N THR A 17 98.89 35.15 -90.02
CA THR A 17 97.78 35.53 -89.13
C THR A 17 96.85 36.50 -89.86
N PRO A 18 95.58 36.14 -90.09
CA PRO A 18 94.60 37.04 -90.69
C PRO A 18 94.37 38.30 -89.83
N ALA A 19 93.87 39.37 -90.45
CA ALA A 19 93.38 40.53 -89.70
C ALA A 19 92.06 40.18 -88.99
N SER A 20 91.76 40.81 -87.85
CA SER A 20 90.55 40.52 -87.04
C SER A 20 89.21 40.70 -87.78
N THR A 21 89.20 41.44 -88.90
CA THR A 21 88.04 41.67 -89.76
C THR A 21 87.95 40.71 -90.95
N THR A 22 88.89 39.77 -91.10
CA THR A 22 88.91 38.83 -92.22
C THR A 22 87.75 37.84 -92.13
N ASN A 23 86.96 37.74 -93.20
CA ASN A 23 85.78 36.87 -93.33
C ASN A 23 85.83 35.96 -94.58
N THR A 24 87.03 35.59 -95.00
CA THR A 24 87.29 34.74 -96.18
C THR A 24 87.61 33.31 -95.75
N ASP A 25 87.76 32.40 -96.71
CA ASP A 25 88.16 31.00 -96.46
C ASP A 25 89.64 30.83 -96.04
N GLN A 26 90.33 31.90 -95.64
CA GLN A 26 91.70 31.84 -95.15
C GLN A 26 91.78 31.02 -93.86
N ILE A 27 92.85 30.22 -93.70
CA ILE A 27 93.08 29.40 -92.50
C ILE A 27 93.17 30.28 -91.24
N ALA A 28 92.26 30.06 -90.29
CA ALA A 28 92.29 30.69 -88.97
C ALA A 28 93.44 30.13 -88.13
N THR A 29 94.45 30.94 -87.87
CA THR A 29 95.58 30.55 -87.00
C THR A 29 95.17 30.61 -85.52
N THR A 30 95.85 29.85 -84.65
CA THR A 30 95.62 29.92 -83.19
C THR A 30 95.83 31.33 -82.62
N ALA A 31 96.82 32.06 -83.14
CA ALA A 31 97.08 33.45 -82.78
C ALA A 31 95.90 34.38 -83.14
N PHE A 32 95.26 34.15 -84.29
CA PHE A 32 94.06 34.88 -84.70
C PHE A 32 92.87 34.60 -83.77
N VAL A 33 92.64 33.32 -83.43
CA VAL A 33 91.57 32.94 -82.49
C VAL A 33 91.80 33.53 -81.09
N GLN A 34 93.04 33.48 -80.58
CA GLN A 34 93.40 34.11 -79.31
C GLN A 34 93.23 35.64 -79.35
N GLN A 35 93.58 36.30 -80.45
CA GLN A 35 93.36 37.75 -80.62
C GLN A 35 91.87 38.08 -80.58
N LEU A 36 91.01 37.34 -81.29
CA LEU A 36 89.57 37.58 -81.25
C LEU A 36 88.96 37.33 -79.87
N PHE A 37 89.40 36.28 -79.16
CA PHE A 37 88.95 36.02 -77.80
C PHE A 37 89.45 37.08 -76.81
N ALA A 38 90.70 37.55 -76.94
CA ALA A 38 91.24 38.64 -76.14
C ALA A 38 90.54 39.97 -76.44
N VAL A 39 90.15 40.23 -77.69
CA VAL A 39 89.31 41.38 -78.06
C VAL A 39 87.92 41.23 -77.44
N LEU A 40 87.32 40.05 -77.44
CA LEU A 40 86.01 39.80 -76.81
C LEU A 40 86.05 40.01 -75.29
N VAL A 41 87.04 39.43 -74.60
CA VAL A 41 87.21 39.58 -73.14
C VAL A 41 87.66 41.00 -72.77
N GLY A 42 88.54 41.60 -73.58
CA GLY A 42 89.10 42.94 -73.38
C GLY A 42 88.14 44.08 -73.75
N ALA A 43 87.16 43.83 -74.61
CA ALA A 43 86.12 44.80 -74.95
C ALA A 43 85.15 45.05 -73.78
N ALA A 44 85.01 44.09 -72.85
CA ALA A 44 84.09 44.22 -71.72
C ALA A 44 84.49 43.43 -70.45
N PRO A 45 85.69 43.65 -69.85
CA PRO A 45 86.11 42.94 -68.65
C PRO A 45 85.17 43.19 -67.47
N GLU A 46 84.72 44.44 -67.33
CA GLU A 46 83.77 44.85 -66.30
C GLU A 46 82.41 44.18 -66.49
N THR A 47 81.94 44.01 -67.73
CA THR A 47 80.67 43.34 -68.02
C THR A 47 80.72 41.84 -67.71
N LEU A 48 81.82 41.17 -68.04
CA LEU A 48 81.98 39.76 -67.67
C LEU A 48 82.05 39.58 -66.15
N ASN A 49 82.74 40.50 -65.46
CA ASN A 49 82.75 40.53 -64.00
C ASN A 49 81.33 40.78 -63.44
N GLN A 50 80.58 41.73 -64.00
CA GLN A 50 79.18 42.00 -63.64
C GLN A 50 78.29 40.78 -63.85
N ILE A 51 78.45 40.03 -64.94
CA ILE A 51 77.67 38.80 -65.18
C ILE A 51 77.99 37.74 -64.12
N ASN A 52 79.26 37.59 -63.74
CA ASN A 52 79.67 36.66 -62.68
C ASN A 52 79.13 37.10 -61.30
N GLU A 53 79.17 38.41 -61.01
CA GLU A 53 78.59 38.99 -59.80
C GLU A 53 77.06 38.80 -59.74
N ILE A 54 76.36 38.97 -60.87
CA ILE A 54 74.91 38.73 -60.97
C ILE A 54 74.59 37.24 -60.79
N ALA A 55 75.34 36.34 -61.42
CA ALA A 55 75.15 34.90 -61.26
C ALA A 55 75.36 34.47 -59.79
N ALA A 56 76.40 34.98 -59.14
CA ALA A 56 76.65 34.75 -57.72
C ALA A 56 75.55 35.37 -56.83
N ALA A 57 75.06 36.57 -57.14
CA ALA A 57 73.98 37.24 -56.40
C ALA A 57 72.64 36.47 -56.50
N LEU A 58 72.41 35.75 -57.60
CA LEU A 58 71.28 34.84 -57.78
C LEU A 58 71.53 33.43 -57.24
N GLY A 59 72.67 33.22 -56.55
CA GLY A 59 73.02 31.95 -55.92
C GLY A 59 73.45 30.84 -56.89
N ASN A 60 73.88 31.18 -58.11
CA ASN A 60 74.18 30.22 -59.18
C ASN A 60 73.01 29.27 -59.49
N ASP A 61 71.77 29.70 -59.26
CA ASP A 61 70.57 28.88 -59.47
C ASP A 61 70.10 28.94 -60.92
N ALA A 62 70.34 27.85 -61.67
CA ALA A 62 69.89 27.69 -63.05
C ALA A 62 68.35 27.74 -63.21
N ASN A 63 67.60 27.50 -62.13
CA ASN A 63 66.13 27.51 -62.09
C ASN A 63 65.57 28.58 -61.15
N PHE A 64 66.30 29.70 -60.98
CA PHE A 64 65.96 30.78 -60.05
C PHE A 64 64.46 31.16 -60.06
N SER A 65 63.85 31.27 -61.25
CA SER A 65 62.42 31.57 -61.41
C SER A 65 61.52 30.53 -60.72
N THR A 66 61.76 29.24 -60.98
CA THR A 66 61.01 28.13 -60.36
C THR A 66 61.23 28.07 -58.86
N THR A 67 62.47 28.25 -58.41
CA THR A 67 62.82 28.28 -56.98
C THR A 67 62.06 29.38 -56.25
N MET A 68 62.02 30.59 -56.83
CA MET A 68 61.30 31.72 -56.24
C MET A 68 59.78 31.54 -56.29
N MET A 69 59.24 30.97 -57.38
CA MET A 69 57.80 30.64 -57.44
C MET A 69 57.40 29.62 -56.37
N ASN A 70 58.21 28.58 -56.16
CA ASN A 70 57.96 27.59 -55.11
C ASN A 70 58.07 28.20 -53.71
N ALA A 71 59.08 29.03 -53.47
CA ALA A 71 59.24 29.73 -52.19
C ALA A 71 58.06 30.68 -51.89
N LEU A 72 57.53 31.34 -52.92
CA LEU A 72 56.36 32.22 -52.80
C LEU A 72 55.07 31.42 -52.60
N ALA A 73 54.92 30.27 -53.27
CA ALA A 73 53.76 29.39 -53.11
C ALA A 73 53.60 28.82 -51.69
N LEU A 74 54.68 28.78 -50.90
CA LEU A 74 54.66 28.39 -49.48
C LEU A 74 54.21 29.52 -48.54
N ARG A 75 54.07 30.75 -49.01
CA ARG A 75 53.62 31.89 -48.19
C ARG A 75 52.10 31.97 -48.21
N ALA A 76 51.50 32.22 -47.04
CA ALA A 76 50.08 32.51 -46.94
C ALA A 76 49.77 33.92 -47.50
N THR A 77 48.60 34.08 -48.13
CA THR A 77 48.13 35.41 -48.56
C THR A 77 47.88 36.32 -47.36
N ILE A 78 48.15 37.62 -47.50
CA ILE A 78 47.94 38.57 -46.41
C ILE A 78 46.46 38.77 -46.07
N ALA A 79 45.61 38.80 -47.11
CA ALA A 79 44.18 38.92 -46.96
C ALA A 79 43.55 37.52 -46.99
N SER A 80 42.81 37.20 -45.92
CA SER A 80 41.98 36.00 -45.78
C SER A 80 42.65 34.69 -46.22
N PRO A 81 43.84 34.33 -45.68
CA PRO A 81 44.46 33.07 -46.00
C PRO A 81 43.59 31.90 -45.50
N VAL A 82 43.46 30.86 -46.32
CA VAL A 82 42.95 29.57 -45.87
C VAL A 82 44.13 28.77 -45.34
N LEU A 83 44.21 28.60 -44.03
CA LEU A 83 45.26 27.81 -43.38
C LEU A 83 44.87 26.31 -43.42
N THR A 84 45.82 25.45 -43.78
CA THR A 84 45.65 23.98 -43.79
C THR A 84 46.68 23.31 -42.86
N GLY A 85 46.42 22.06 -42.43
CA GLY A 85 47.29 21.35 -41.47
C GLY A 85 47.05 21.76 -40.01
N ASP A 86 48.14 21.93 -39.23
CA ASP A 86 48.13 22.39 -37.83
C ASP A 86 48.89 23.73 -37.70
N PRO A 87 48.23 24.88 -37.96
CA PRO A 87 48.85 26.19 -37.88
C PRO A 87 49.28 26.54 -36.45
N ARG A 88 50.55 26.91 -36.28
CA ARG A 88 51.12 27.28 -34.98
C ARG A 88 51.27 28.80 -34.88
N ALA A 89 50.88 29.37 -33.75
CA ALA A 89 51.13 30.76 -33.37
C ALA A 89 51.69 30.81 -31.94
N PRO A 90 52.40 31.89 -31.54
CA PRO A 90 52.73 32.12 -30.14
C PRO A 90 51.46 32.14 -29.29
N THR A 91 51.47 31.44 -28.15
CA THR A 91 50.34 31.46 -27.21
C THR A 91 50.32 32.79 -26.46
N PRO A 92 49.25 33.60 -26.61
CA PRO A 92 49.12 34.87 -25.89
C PRO A 92 49.03 34.69 -24.37
N ALA A 93 49.27 35.77 -23.63
CA ALA A 93 49.01 35.80 -22.19
C ALA A 93 47.49 35.70 -21.92
N LEU A 94 47.07 35.13 -20.79
CA LEU A 94 45.64 34.92 -20.50
C LEU A 94 44.84 36.22 -20.29
N THR A 95 45.52 37.34 -20.05
CA THR A 95 44.92 38.67 -19.90
C THR A 95 44.94 39.49 -21.19
N ASP A 96 45.43 38.93 -22.29
CA ASP A 96 45.57 39.63 -23.55
C ASP A 96 44.20 39.97 -24.16
N ASN A 97 44.10 41.15 -24.77
CA ASN A 97 42.86 41.70 -25.32
C ASN A 97 43.07 42.37 -26.70
N ASP A 98 44.17 42.05 -27.38
CA ASP A 98 44.47 42.54 -28.72
C ASP A 98 43.90 41.63 -29.84
N THR A 99 44.39 41.80 -31.07
CA THR A 99 43.95 41.05 -32.26
C THR A 99 44.78 39.78 -32.54
N SER A 100 45.52 39.27 -31.55
CA SER A 100 46.33 38.06 -31.68
C SER A 100 45.48 36.80 -31.92
N ILE A 101 46.08 35.80 -32.57
CA ILE A 101 45.44 34.50 -32.81
C ILE A 101 45.25 33.76 -31.49
N SER A 102 44.01 33.35 -31.19
CA SER A 102 43.72 32.48 -30.05
C SER A 102 44.20 31.04 -30.31
N THR A 103 45.35 30.67 -29.74
CA THR A 103 45.84 29.29 -29.81
C THR A 103 44.99 28.35 -28.95
N THR A 104 45.05 27.05 -29.22
CA THR A 104 44.37 26.04 -28.38
C THR A 104 44.86 26.06 -26.93
N GLY A 105 46.14 26.39 -26.70
CA GLY A 105 46.71 26.58 -25.36
C GLY A 105 46.10 27.77 -24.63
N PHE A 106 45.92 28.90 -25.31
CA PHE A 106 45.24 30.08 -24.76
C PHE A 106 43.80 29.77 -24.39
N VAL A 107 43.03 29.17 -25.31
CA VAL A 107 41.62 28.81 -25.05
C VAL A 107 41.48 27.87 -23.86
N ARG A 108 42.32 26.82 -23.77
CA ARG A 108 42.31 25.92 -22.60
C ARG A 108 42.66 26.64 -21.30
N GLY A 109 43.63 27.56 -21.33
CA GLY A 109 44.00 28.36 -20.17
C GLY A 109 42.89 29.31 -19.70
N VAL A 110 42.21 29.97 -20.63
CA VAL A 110 41.07 30.85 -20.33
C VAL A 110 39.90 30.06 -19.74
N LEU A 111 39.56 28.90 -20.31
CA LEU A 111 38.50 28.04 -19.77
C LEU A 111 38.84 27.54 -18.35
N ALA A 112 40.11 27.19 -18.11
CA ALA A 112 40.59 26.74 -16.80
C ALA A 112 40.47 27.80 -15.70
N LEU A 113 40.63 29.09 -16.02
CA LEU A 113 40.42 30.20 -15.08
C LEU A 113 38.99 30.22 -14.52
N PHE A 114 38.02 29.78 -15.32
CA PHE A 114 36.61 29.69 -14.94
C PHE A 114 36.21 28.30 -14.42
N GLY A 115 37.17 27.39 -14.25
CA GLY A 115 36.96 26.01 -13.80
C GLY A 115 36.30 25.11 -14.83
N ILE A 116 36.40 25.44 -16.12
CA ILE A 116 35.80 24.69 -17.23
C ILE A 116 36.92 24.00 -18.02
N GLY A 117 36.70 22.76 -18.46
CA GLY A 117 37.65 22.04 -19.32
C GLY A 117 38.91 21.49 -18.62
N THR A 118 38.86 21.34 -17.29
CA THR A 118 39.92 20.77 -16.45
C THR A 118 39.36 19.72 -15.49
N ASP A 119 40.16 18.73 -15.09
CA ASP A 119 39.73 17.68 -14.15
C ASP A 119 39.46 18.22 -12.73
N ALA A 120 40.01 19.38 -12.38
CA ALA A 120 39.78 20.04 -11.11
C ALA A 120 39.65 21.56 -11.29
N ALA A 121 38.56 22.13 -10.79
CA ALA A 121 38.36 23.57 -10.74
C ALA A 121 39.42 24.27 -9.85
N PRO A 122 39.72 25.56 -10.07
CA PRO A 122 40.61 26.34 -9.22
C PRO A 122 40.15 26.33 -7.75
N LEU A 123 41.11 26.16 -6.84
CA LEU A 123 40.86 26.18 -5.40
C LEU A 123 40.79 27.63 -4.91
N VAL A 124 39.72 27.97 -4.19
CA VAL A 124 39.57 29.26 -3.51
C VAL A 124 39.62 29.06 -2.00
N GLN A 125 40.41 29.89 -1.31
CA GLN A 125 40.60 29.82 0.14
C GLN A 125 39.56 30.63 0.92
N ASP A 126 39.07 31.73 0.37
CA ASP A 126 38.01 32.55 0.97
C ASP A 126 36.87 32.73 -0.03
N ALA A 127 35.66 32.32 0.35
CA ALA A 127 34.48 32.45 -0.50
C ALA A 127 34.14 33.93 -0.82
N ASN A 128 34.59 34.90 -0.02
CA ASN A 128 34.39 36.32 -0.29
C ASN A 128 35.36 36.86 -1.35
N ASP A 129 36.55 36.26 -1.49
CA ASP A 129 37.65 36.76 -2.34
C ASP A 129 37.70 36.08 -3.72
N VAL A 130 36.56 35.59 -4.22
CA VAL A 130 36.49 35.01 -5.56
C VAL A 130 36.68 36.12 -6.61
N PRO A 131 37.76 36.08 -7.43
CA PRO A 131 38.14 37.20 -8.26
C PRO A 131 37.29 37.34 -9.52
N LEU A 132 36.72 36.25 -10.03
CA LEU A 132 36.00 36.19 -11.31
C LEU A 132 34.73 35.33 -11.19
N SER A 133 33.78 35.53 -12.11
CA SER A 133 32.65 34.61 -12.26
C SER A 133 33.15 33.26 -12.75
N GLY A 134 32.69 32.15 -12.19
CA GLY A 134 33.14 30.81 -12.61
C GLY A 134 32.78 29.71 -11.62
N MET A 135 33.36 28.54 -11.87
CA MET A 135 33.26 27.34 -11.04
C MET A 135 34.57 27.13 -10.29
N PHE A 136 34.47 26.94 -8.98
CA PHE A 136 35.60 26.82 -8.07
C PHE A 136 35.38 25.64 -7.14
N ARG A 137 36.46 25.18 -6.51
CA ARG A 137 36.38 24.24 -5.39
C ARG A 137 36.84 24.92 -4.12
N MET A 138 36.33 24.44 -3.00
CA MET A 138 36.70 24.89 -1.66
C MET A 138 37.08 23.69 -0.80
N ALA A 139 38.04 23.92 0.08
CA ALA A 139 38.48 22.96 1.09
C ALA A 139 37.73 23.20 2.43
N PRO A 140 37.69 22.21 3.33
CA PRO A 140 37.13 22.37 4.68
C PRO A 140 37.78 23.48 5.51
N THR A 141 39.01 23.86 5.17
CA THR A 141 39.79 24.93 5.81
C THR A 141 39.49 26.31 5.22
N GLY A 142 38.59 26.41 4.24
CA GLY A 142 38.22 27.68 3.62
C GLY A 142 37.51 28.62 4.60
N VAL A 143 37.58 29.91 4.32
CA VAL A 143 36.96 30.97 5.12
C VAL A 143 35.67 31.44 4.45
N ASN A 144 34.73 31.95 5.26
CA ASN A 144 33.43 32.45 4.82
C ASN A 144 32.54 31.41 4.13
N ILE A 145 32.75 30.12 4.44
CA ILE A 145 31.96 28.99 3.97
C ILE A 145 30.83 28.65 4.96
N PRO A 146 29.70 28.09 4.48
CA PRO A 146 28.59 27.71 5.34
C PRO A 146 28.86 26.44 6.16
N ALA A 147 29.78 25.58 5.72
CA ALA A 147 30.13 24.34 6.39
C ALA A 147 31.60 23.96 6.10
N ALA A 148 32.29 23.39 7.10
CA ALA A 148 33.69 22.96 7.01
C ALA A 148 33.84 21.61 6.27
N VAL A 149 33.57 21.61 4.96
CA VAL A 149 33.60 20.41 4.10
C VAL A 149 34.20 20.74 2.74
N ASN A 150 34.68 19.72 2.01
CA ASN A 150 35.02 19.91 0.60
C ASN A 150 33.75 20.28 -0.18
N ALA A 151 33.83 21.23 -1.10
CA ALA A 151 32.66 21.71 -1.80
C ALA A 151 32.99 22.30 -3.17
N THR A 152 31.97 22.36 -4.02
CA THR A 152 31.97 23.16 -5.23
C THR A 152 31.35 24.52 -4.93
N LEU A 153 32.01 25.60 -5.33
CA LEU A 153 31.51 26.96 -5.27
C LEU A 153 31.28 27.48 -6.68
N ILE A 154 30.06 27.92 -6.97
CA ILE A 154 29.75 28.65 -8.20
C ILE A 154 29.56 30.11 -7.82
N CYS A 155 30.27 31.00 -8.50
CA CYS A 155 30.18 32.43 -8.28
C CYS A 155 29.78 33.12 -9.58
N ALA A 156 28.67 33.85 -9.56
CA ALA A 156 28.24 34.73 -10.63
C ALA A 156 28.34 36.17 -10.14
N ARG A 157 29.38 36.88 -10.56
CA ARG A 157 29.54 38.30 -10.23
C ARG A 157 28.63 39.14 -11.12
N TYR A 158 27.91 40.07 -10.51
CA TYR A 158 27.24 41.17 -11.21
C TYR A 158 28.23 42.32 -11.45
N ASN A 159 29.05 42.65 -10.44
CA ASN A 159 30.16 43.61 -10.51
C ASN A 159 31.14 43.42 -9.33
N ASN A 160 32.00 44.41 -9.04
CA ASN A 160 32.95 44.36 -7.91
C ASN A 160 32.28 44.40 -6.52
N ALA A 161 31.01 44.82 -6.42
CA ALA A 161 30.27 44.95 -5.16
C ALA A 161 29.01 44.07 -5.09
N GLY A 162 28.75 43.26 -6.12
CA GLY A 162 27.55 42.45 -6.25
C GLY A 162 27.85 41.08 -6.86
N ALA A 163 27.36 40.03 -6.22
CA ALA A 163 27.58 38.66 -6.65
C ALA A 163 26.47 37.74 -6.14
N PHE A 164 26.30 36.60 -6.81
CA PHE A 164 25.51 35.47 -6.35
C PHE A 164 26.43 34.26 -6.22
N GLN A 165 26.30 33.54 -5.12
CA GLN A 165 27.09 32.34 -4.86
C GLN A 165 26.22 31.16 -4.49
N ILE A 166 26.62 30.00 -5.00
CA ILE A 166 26.09 28.69 -4.63
C ILE A 166 27.26 27.86 -4.09
N PHE A 167 27.09 27.27 -2.91
CA PHE A 167 28.02 26.33 -2.31
C PHE A 167 27.34 24.97 -2.20
N ALA A 168 27.89 23.98 -2.90
CA ALA A 168 27.41 22.60 -2.89
C ALA A 168 28.42 21.73 -2.15
N SER A 169 28.07 21.24 -0.95
CA SER A 169 28.94 20.35 -0.19
C SER A 169 29.12 19.01 -0.91
N LEU A 170 30.35 18.49 -0.97
CA LEU A 170 30.59 17.11 -1.35
C LEU A 170 30.21 16.20 -0.19
N ALA A 171 29.21 15.34 -0.42
CA ALA A 171 28.85 14.25 0.47
C ALA A 171 29.57 12.96 0.05
N GLY A 172 29.85 12.08 1.03
CA GLY A 172 30.32 10.71 0.75
C GLY A 172 29.25 9.88 0.02
N THR A 173 29.63 8.71 -0.48
CA THR A 173 28.72 7.79 -1.17
C THR A 173 27.46 7.50 -0.34
N GLY A 174 26.28 7.79 -0.90
CA GLY A 174 24.98 7.61 -0.24
C GLY A 174 24.61 8.71 0.77
N GLY A 175 25.45 9.72 0.96
CA GLY A 175 25.14 10.89 1.79
C GLY A 175 24.31 11.93 1.03
N TYR A 176 23.52 12.71 1.78
CA TYR A 176 22.76 13.83 1.24
C TYR A 176 23.63 15.09 1.21
N PRO A 177 23.90 15.68 0.04
CA PRO A 177 24.63 16.94 -0.04
C PRO A 177 23.75 18.11 0.37
N SER A 178 24.29 19.02 1.17
CA SER A 178 23.67 20.32 1.44
C SER A 178 24.04 21.33 0.34
N LEU A 179 23.04 22.10 -0.08
CA LEU A 179 23.20 23.18 -1.04
C LEU A 179 22.91 24.50 -0.34
N PHE A 180 23.84 25.44 -0.42
CA PHE A 180 23.69 26.77 0.17
C PHE A 180 23.79 27.84 -0.90
N TRP A 181 23.13 28.96 -0.68
CA TRP A 181 23.25 30.14 -1.52
C TRP A 181 23.34 31.41 -0.69
N ARG A 182 23.96 32.44 -1.27
CA ARG A 182 23.99 33.79 -0.72
C ARG A 182 24.16 34.81 -1.84
N THR A 183 23.95 36.07 -1.52
CA THR A 183 24.24 37.19 -2.41
C THR A 183 25.15 38.20 -1.73
N GLN A 184 25.82 39.01 -2.55
CA GLN A 184 26.50 40.23 -2.14
C GLN A 184 25.78 41.41 -2.77
N ALA A 185 25.58 42.48 -1.99
CA ALA A 185 25.11 43.76 -2.50
C ALA A 185 25.86 44.89 -1.79
N SER A 186 26.30 45.89 -2.56
CA SER A 186 27.05 47.05 -2.04
C SER A 186 28.29 46.66 -1.21
N GLY A 187 28.94 45.55 -1.56
CA GLY A 187 30.11 45.01 -0.85
C GLY A 187 29.78 44.14 0.38
N GLY A 188 28.53 44.16 0.87
CA GLY A 188 28.09 43.36 2.00
C GLY A 188 27.55 42.00 1.58
N TRP A 189 27.99 40.93 2.24
CA TRP A 189 27.49 39.57 2.03
C TRP A 189 26.26 39.28 2.90
N THR A 190 25.24 38.68 2.32
CA THR A 190 24.15 38.08 3.10
C THR A 190 24.67 36.82 3.81
N THR A 191 23.99 36.44 4.90
CA THR A 191 24.21 35.12 5.52
C THR A 191 23.87 34.02 4.51
N TRP A 192 24.61 32.91 4.58
CA TRP A 192 24.29 31.72 3.81
C TRP A 192 22.90 31.19 4.16
N ARG A 193 22.15 30.79 3.14
CA ARG A 193 20.86 30.12 3.28
C ARG A 193 20.98 28.72 2.69
N GLU A 194 20.65 27.72 3.49
CA GLU A 194 20.56 26.34 3.03
C GLU A 194 19.26 26.13 2.25
N VAL A 195 19.34 25.42 1.13
CA VAL A 195 18.18 24.91 0.41
C VAL A 195 17.71 23.67 1.14
N ALA A 196 16.47 23.70 1.64
CA ALA A 196 15.91 22.58 2.38
C ALA A 196 15.81 21.34 1.48
N PRO A 197 16.18 20.15 1.98
CA PRO A 197 15.95 18.90 1.26
C PRO A 197 14.43 18.66 1.11
N THR A 198 14.02 18.12 -0.05
CA THR A 198 12.63 17.73 -0.32
C THR A 198 12.15 16.55 0.53
N ASP A 199 13.06 15.74 1.07
CA ASP A 199 12.75 14.55 1.86
C ASP A 199 12.85 14.86 3.36
N SER A 200 11.71 15.09 4.00
CA SER A 200 11.55 15.14 5.47
C SER A 200 12.63 15.96 6.19
N PRO A 201 12.78 17.27 5.90
CA PRO A 201 13.75 18.10 6.59
C PRO A 201 13.47 18.07 8.10
N ALA A 202 14.49 17.79 8.89
CA ALA A 202 14.42 18.00 10.33
C ALA A 202 14.23 19.51 10.56
N LEU A 203 13.01 19.92 10.92
CA LEU A 203 12.72 21.31 11.24
C LEU A 203 13.38 21.64 12.58
N THR A 204 14.59 22.20 12.55
CA THR A 204 15.29 22.69 13.73
C THR A 204 14.89 24.13 14.06
N GLY A 205 15.02 24.55 15.32
CA GLY A 205 14.61 25.89 15.79
C GLY A 205 13.10 26.01 16.09
N ALA A 206 12.54 27.20 15.87
CA ALA A 206 11.11 27.51 16.04
C ALA A 206 10.44 27.76 14.69
N PRO A 207 10.20 26.71 13.87
CA PRO A 207 9.60 26.85 12.55
C PRO A 207 8.19 27.45 12.63
N THR A 208 7.96 28.57 11.96
CA THR A 208 6.64 29.18 11.84
C THR A 208 5.94 28.65 10.59
N ALA A 209 4.79 27.98 10.75
CA ALA A 209 3.90 27.66 9.65
C ALA A 209 2.66 28.57 9.71
N PRO A 210 2.00 28.87 8.58
CA PRO A 210 0.70 29.54 8.60
C PRO A 210 -0.28 28.70 9.43
N THR A 211 -0.99 29.32 10.38
CA THR A 211 -1.99 28.61 11.19
C THR A 211 -3.15 28.19 10.29
N PRO A 212 -3.34 26.89 10.02
CA PRO A 212 -4.48 26.42 9.24
C PRO A 212 -5.78 26.65 10.02
N SER A 213 -6.90 26.67 9.30
CA SER A 213 -8.23 26.69 9.91
C SER A 213 -8.44 25.46 10.80
N VAL A 214 -9.22 25.58 11.88
CA VAL A 214 -9.54 24.45 12.78
C VAL A 214 -10.39 23.35 12.11
N VAL A 215 -10.92 23.61 10.90
CA VAL A 215 -11.65 22.63 10.08
C VAL A 215 -10.86 22.19 8.83
N ASP A 216 -9.58 22.53 8.73
CA ASP A 216 -8.71 22.09 7.62
C ASP A 216 -8.45 20.58 7.71
N SER A 217 -8.83 19.83 6.66
CA SER A 217 -8.66 18.38 6.54
C SER A 217 -7.52 17.98 5.59
N SER A 218 -6.70 18.94 5.16
CA SER A 218 -5.54 18.68 4.31
C SER A 218 -4.35 18.11 5.09
N ASN A 219 -3.39 17.50 4.37
CA ASN A 219 -2.15 16.97 4.95
C ASN A 219 -1.12 18.07 5.30
N ARG A 220 -1.57 19.30 5.58
CA ARG A 220 -0.69 20.42 5.95
C ARG A 220 -0.22 20.28 7.39
N ILE A 221 1.01 20.72 7.68
CA ILE A 221 1.55 20.74 9.05
C ILE A 221 0.73 21.72 9.90
N ALA A 222 0.12 21.23 10.98
CA ALA A 222 -0.60 22.06 11.94
C ALA A 222 0.38 22.80 12.87
N THR A 223 0.11 24.08 13.16
CA THR A 223 0.85 24.82 14.19
C THR A 223 0.36 24.45 15.58
N MET A 224 1.21 24.66 16.60
CA MET A 224 0.80 24.53 18.00
C MET A 224 -0.39 25.45 18.34
N SER A 225 -0.50 26.61 17.69
CA SER A 225 -1.67 27.50 17.84
C SER A 225 -2.96 26.90 17.28
N ALA A 226 -2.91 26.17 16.16
CA ALA A 226 -4.09 25.46 15.64
C ALA A 226 -4.52 24.36 16.62
N LEU A 227 -3.56 23.62 17.20
CA LEU A 227 -3.84 22.63 18.25
C LEU A 227 -4.45 23.29 19.50
N TRP A 228 -3.92 24.42 19.97
CA TRP A 228 -4.48 25.16 21.11
C TRP A 228 -5.88 25.71 20.83
N ASN A 229 -6.17 26.15 19.60
CA ASN A 229 -7.51 26.59 19.22
C ASN A 229 -8.50 25.41 19.25
N VAL A 230 -8.10 24.23 18.77
CA VAL A 230 -8.92 23.00 18.88
C VAL A 230 -9.10 22.61 20.35
N LEU A 231 -8.03 22.51 21.13
CA LEU A 231 -8.08 22.14 22.56
C LEU A 231 -8.85 23.15 23.42
N GLY A 232 -8.78 24.43 23.10
CA GLY A 232 -9.55 25.50 23.74
C GLY A 232 -11.03 25.46 23.38
N THR A 233 -11.37 25.02 22.16
CA THR A 233 -12.77 24.79 21.75
C THR A 233 -13.37 23.60 22.50
N TYR A 234 -12.56 22.60 22.87
CA TYR A 234 -13.00 21.41 23.63
C TYR A 234 -12.75 21.48 25.15
N ASN A 235 -12.18 22.57 25.69
CA ASN A 235 -11.90 22.75 27.13
C ASN A 235 -11.08 21.61 27.80
N ILE A 236 -10.09 21.05 27.10
CA ILE A 236 -9.27 19.92 27.63
C ILE A 236 -7.90 20.39 28.20
N GLY A 237 -7.58 21.69 28.12
CA GLY A 237 -6.18 22.14 28.13
C GLY A 237 -5.53 22.66 29.43
N THR A 238 -6.09 23.67 30.11
CA THR A 238 -5.21 24.51 30.99
C THR A 238 -5.86 25.15 32.22
N LEU A 239 -7.07 24.77 32.59
CA LEU A 239 -7.58 25.09 33.92
C LEU A 239 -7.87 23.76 34.60
N ALA A 240 -7.30 23.55 35.80
CA ALA A 240 -7.87 22.60 36.75
C ALA A 240 -9.40 22.76 36.67
N PRO A 241 -10.20 21.67 36.60
CA PRO A 241 -11.65 21.82 36.50
C PRO A 241 -12.05 22.77 37.62
N VAL A 242 -12.46 24.00 37.28
CA VAL A 242 -12.86 24.99 38.28
C VAL A 242 -14.22 24.51 38.73
N ALA A 243 -14.18 23.55 39.63
CA ALA A 243 -15.35 23.10 40.34
C ALA A 243 -15.85 24.33 41.09
N LEU A 244 -17.04 24.77 40.72
CA LEU A 244 -17.63 25.97 41.28
C LEU A 244 -17.75 25.77 42.79
N VAL A 245 -17.19 26.70 43.56
CA VAL A 245 -17.36 26.76 45.02
C VAL A 245 -18.53 27.69 45.29
N LEU A 246 -19.58 27.17 45.92
CA LEU A 246 -20.71 27.97 46.34
C LEU A 246 -20.34 28.77 47.59
N THR A 247 -20.84 30.00 47.68
CA THR A 247 -20.57 30.93 48.79
C THR A 247 -21.80 31.17 49.67
N SER A 248 -22.99 30.80 49.21
CA SER A 248 -24.25 30.89 49.95
C SER A 248 -25.25 29.78 49.57
N ASN A 249 -26.23 29.52 50.44
CA ASN A 249 -27.34 28.58 50.17
C ASN A 249 -28.28 29.04 49.04
N SER A 250 -28.20 30.32 48.65
CA SER A 250 -28.90 30.87 47.49
C SER A 250 -28.18 30.59 46.17
N ASP A 251 -26.89 30.26 46.19
CA ASP A 251 -26.07 30.05 44.99
C ASP A 251 -26.37 28.73 44.26
N TRP A 252 -27.23 27.87 44.82
CA TRP A 252 -27.76 26.71 44.11
C TRP A 252 -28.65 27.13 42.92
N ALA A 253 -29.11 28.38 42.87
CA ALA A 253 -29.98 28.95 41.84
C ALA A 253 -29.22 29.61 40.66
N LYS A 254 -28.10 29.04 40.21
CA LYS A 254 -27.29 29.55 39.06
C LYS A 254 -28.11 29.75 37.77
N PRO A 255 -27.66 30.61 36.83
CA PRO A 255 -28.43 30.97 35.63
C PRO A 255 -28.81 29.76 34.77
N GLY A 256 -29.94 29.86 34.07
CA GLY A 256 -30.51 28.77 33.27
C GLY A 256 -29.54 28.18 32.25
N GLY A 257 -29.55 26.85 32.10
CA GLY A 257 -28.77 26.13 31.10
C GLY A 257 -27.38 25.62 31.52
N TRP A 258 -27.00 25.72 32.80
CA TRP A 258 -25.70 25.24 33.26
C TRP A 258 -25.67 23.73 33.55
N SER A 259 -24.65 23.04 33.02
CA SER A 259 -24.21 21.69 33.42
C SER A 259 -22.71 21.76 33.77
N GLY A 260 -22.31 21.16 34.90
CA GLY A 260 -20.92 21.22 35.36
C GLY A 260 -20.69 20.60 36.74
N TYR A 261 -19.52 20.87 37.32
CA TYR A 261 -19.04 20.27 38.58
C TYR A 261 -19.05 21.28 39.74
N ILE A 262 -19.55 20.86 40.91
CA ILE A 262 -19.51 21.64 42.17
C ILE A 262 -18.61 20.93 43.18
N ASN A 263 -17.70 21.70 43.81
CA ASN A 263 -16.86 21.21 44.90
C ASN A 263 -17.61 21.36 46.23
N VAL A 264 -18.11 20.24 46.75
CA VAL A 264 -18.94 20.22 47.96
C VAL A 264 -18.11 20.53 49.22
N GLY A 265 -16.88 20.02 49.31
CA GLY A 265 -16.02 20.24 50.48
C GLY A 265 -15.64 21.72 50.65
N ALA A 266 -15.26 22.37 49.55
CA ALA A 266 -14.95 23.81 49.56
C ALA A 266 -16.20 24.67 49.81
N SER A 267 -17.36 24.27 49.29
CA SER A 267 -18.62 24.99 49.52
C SER A 267 -19.06 24.91 50.99
N LYS A 268 -18.86 23.74 51.62
CA LYS A 268 -19.11 23.54 53.06
C LYS A 268 -18.21 24.41 53.93
N ALA A 269 -16.93 24.56 53.57
CA ALA A 269 -16.01 25.46 54.27
C ALA A 269 -16.45 26.93 54.22
N ASN A 270 -17.23 27.33 53.21
CA ASN A 270 -17.83 28.66 53.09
C ASN A 270 -19.22 28.77 53.78
N GLY A 271 -19.63 27.79 54.59
CA GLY A 271 -20.89 27.84 55.35
C GLY A 271 -22.13 27.45 54.54
N VAL A 272 -21.97 26.92 53.32
CA VAL A 272 -23.10 26.41 52.53
C VAL A 272 -23.59 25.08 53.11
N THR A 273 -24.88 25.01 53.44
CA THR A 273 -25.57 23.78 53.84
C THR A 273 -25.65 22.86 52.63
N VAL A 274 -24.95 21.73 52.70
CA VAL A 274 -25.15 20.61 51.79
C VAL A 274 -26.21 19.66 52.34
N PRO A 275 -27.17 19.18 51.54
CA PRO A 275 -28.21 18.27 52.02
C PRO A 275 -27.63 16.97 52.59
N LEU A 276 -28.26 16.49 53.66
CA LEU A 276 -27.93 15.26 54.37
C LEU A 276 -28.59 14.06 53.66
N ASP A 277 -28.03 12.86 53.86
CA ASP A 277 -28.79 11.64 53.63
C ASP A 277 -29.99 11.54 54.61
N SER A 278 -30.89 10.59 54.39
CA SER A 278 -32.00 10.29 55.30
C SER A 278 -31.55 9.75 56.68
N GLY A 279 -30.25 9.55 56.89
CA GLY A 279 -29.63 9.04 58.12
C GLY A 279 -28.80 10.07 58.91
N GLY A 280 -28.74 11.33 58.48
CA GLY A 280 -27.99 12.41 59.16
C GLY A 280 -26.48 12.45 58.90
N GLY A 281 -25.94 11.64 57.99
CA GLY A 281 -24.54 11.66 57.57
C GLY A 281 -24.31 12.66 56.42
N SER A 282 -23.57 13.73 56.67
CA SER A 282 -23.11 14.64 55.61
C SER A 282 -21.92 14.01 54.88
N PRO A 283 -21.92 13.87 53.55
CA PRO A 283 -20.73 13.44 52.82
C PRO A 283 -19.61 14.46 53.01
N GLY A 284 -18.44 13.98 53.43
CA GLY A 284 -17.36 14.83 53.93
C GLY A 284 -16.61 15.58 52.83
N TYR A 285 -16.39 14.92 51.68
CA TYR A 285 -15.55 15.40 50.58
C TYR A 285 -15.92 14.73 49.25
N GLY A 286 -16.50 15.46 48.30
CA GLY A 286 -16.89 14.86 47.01
C GLY A 286 -17.18 15.86 45.90
N MET A 287 -17.46 15.34 44.71
CA MET A 287 -17.86 16.11 43.53
C MET A 287 -19.30 15.82 43.16
N TRP A 288 -20.08 16.89 42.98
CA TRP A 288 -21.43 16.80 42.42
C TRP A 288 -21.40 17.20 40.94
N CYS A 289 -21.84 16.29 40.08
CA CYS A 289 -22.01 16.49 38.65
C CYS A 289 -23.48 16.76 38.36
N ILE A 290 -23.81 17.98 37.93
CA ILE A 290 -25.15 18.31 37.45
C ILE A 290 -25.23 17.89 35.98
N THR A 291 -26.03 16.86 35.70
CA THR A 291 -26.18 16.31 34.34
C THR A 291 -27.26 17.04 33.54
N GLY A 292 -28.16 17.77 34.20
CA GLY A 292 -29.08 18.70 33.54
C GLY A 292 -30.00 19.46 34.50
N ARG A 293 -30.42 20.66 34.08
CA ARG A 293 -31.47 21.48 34.70
C ARG A 293 -32.71 21.44 33.80
N ARG A 294 -33.90 21.17 34.35
CA ARG A 294 -35.13 21.06 33.54
C ARG A 294 -35.71 22.44 33.18
N ASP A 295 -35.61 23.44 34.05
CA ASP A 295 -36.12 24.81 33.82
C ASP A 295 -35.49 25.87 34.77
N ASN A 296 -35.90 27.14 34.63
CA ASN A 296 -35.44 28.25 35.49
C ASN A 296 -35.93 28.16 36.94
N SER A 297 -36.76 27.18 37.30
CA SER A 297 -37.48 27.13 38.58
C SER A 297 -36.87 26.17 39.61
N ASN A 298 -35.53 26.04 39.58
CA ASN A 298 -34.70 25.28 40.52
C ASN A 298 -34.82 23.74 40.46
N GLY A 299 -35.30 23.16 39.35
CA GLY A 299 -35.28 21.71 39.15
C GLY A 299 -33.98 21.20 38.49
N TYR A 300 -33.24 20.31 39.15
CA TYR A 300 -31.99 19.71 38.65
C TYR A 300 -31.94 18.19 38.85
N SER A 301 -31.15 17.52 38.01
CA SER A 301 -30.76 16.12 38.12
C SER A 301 -29.24 15.99 38.06
N GLY A 302 -28.67 15.11 38.87
CA GLY A 302 -27.22 14.92 38.91
C GLY A 302 -26.77 13.67 39.64
N ILE A 303 -25.46 13.45 39.60
CA ILE A 303 -24.78 12.35 40.27
C ILE A 303 -23.72 12.94 41.20
N PHE A 304 -23.66 12.46 42.42
CA PHE A 304 -22.67 12.85 43.41
C PHE A 304 -21.82 11.65 43.80
N THR A 305 -20.50 11.86 43.87
CA THR A 305 -19.55 10.85 44.35
C THR A 305 -18.77 11.44 45.51
N ASP A 306 -18.81 10.76 46.65
CA ASP A 306 -18.03 11.11 47.83
C ASP A 306 -16.71 10.33 47.80
N TYR A 307 -15.61 11.06 47.85
CA TYR A 307 -14.26 10.52 47.80
C TYR A 307 -13.82 9.91 49.12
N SER A 308 -14.48 10.24 50.24
CA SER A 308 -14.12 9.73 51.56
C SER A 308 -14.62 8.30 51.80
N ASN A 309 -15.73 7.91 51.20
CA ASN A 309 -16.36 6.59 51.38
C ASN A 309 -16.62 5.85 50.06
N GLY A 310 -16.33 6.47 48.90
CA GLY A 310 -16.52 5.89 47.57
C GLY A 310 -17.97 5.69 47.16
N LYS A 311 -18.93 6.17 47.96
CA LYS A 311 -20.35 6.04 47.68
C LYS A 311 -20.78 7.00 46.58
N THR A 312 -21.80 6.60 45.83
CA THR A 312 -22.37 7.40 44.74
C THR A 312 -23.86 7.54 44.93
N TRP A 313 -24.37 8.76 44.77
CA TRP A 313 -25.77 9.10 44.91
C TRP A 313 -26.28 9.73 43.62
N THR A 314 -27.54 9.48 43.31
CA THR A 314 -28.29 10.29 42.34
C THR A 314 -29.06 11.35 43.12
N ALA A 315 -29.16 12.55 42.57
CA ALA A 315 -29.90 13.63 43.21
C ALA A 315 -30.88 14.24 42.24
N SER A 316 -32.09 14.50 42.72
CA SER A 316 -33.06 15.27 41.97
C SER A 316 -33.80 16.26 42.88
N ALA A 317 -34.14 17.42 42.36
CA ALA A 317 -35.04 18.37 43.02
C ALA A 317 -36.23 18.68 42.12
N ALA A 318 -37.41 18.74 42.73
CA ALA A 318 -38.60 19.26 42.09
C ALA A 318 -38.57 20.79 42.04
N VAL A 319 -39.27 21.36 41.06
CA VAL A 319 -39.45 22.80 40.88
C VAL A 319 -40.00 23.43 42.18
N GLY A 320 -39.31 24.44 42.71
CA GLY A 320 -39.71 25.16 43.93
C GLY A 320 -39.35 24.50 45.27
N GLY A 321 -38.59 23.41 45.30
CA GLY A 321 -38.18 22.72 46.53
C GLY A 321 -36.93 23.31 47.24
N ASN A 322 -36.82 23.09 48.55
CA ASN A 322 -35.68 23.47 49.40
C ASN A 322 -34.43 22.57 49.20
N GLY A 323 -33.98 22.37 47.95
CA GLY A 323 -32.70 21.69 47.65
C GLY A 323 -32.80 20.28 47.03
N PRO A 324 -31.65 19.66 46.67
CA PRO A 324 -31.57 18.30 46.11
C PRO A 324 -31.97 17.24 47.13
N VAL A 325 -32.78 16.28 46.70
CA VAL A 325 -32.95 15.00 47.42
C VAL A 325 -31.94 14.02 46.85
N PHE A 326 -30.98 13.59 47.68
CA PHE A 326 -29.97 12.59 47.32
C PHE A 326 -30.44 11.19 47.69
N THR A 327 -30.34 10.27 46.74
CA THR A 327 -30.64 8.84 46.89
C THR A 327 -29.38 8.05 46.57
N GLU A 328 -28.92 7.21 47.49
CA GLU A 328 -27.71 6.40 47.27
C GLU A 328 -27.96 5.40 46.13
N LEU A 329 -27.13 5.43 45.09
CA LEU A 329 -27.23 4.52 43.94
C LEU A 329 -26.88 3.07 44.35
N LEU A 330 -26.13 2.93 45.44
CA LEU A 330 -25.80 1.69 46.09
C LEU A 330 -26.00 1.88 47.59
N THR A 331 -27.24 1.86 48.08
CA THR A 331 -27.45 1.44 49.47
C THR A 331 -26.70 0.14 49.68
N ALA A 332 -26.19 -0.13 50.88
CA ALA A 332 -25.33 -1.27 51.21
C ALA A 332 -25.84 -2.68 50.83
N ASP A 333 -26.93 -2.79 50.07
CA ASP A 333 -27.39 -3.97 49.34
C ASP A 333 -27.91 -3.62 47.93
N SER A 334 -27.11 -3.86 46.88
CA SER A 334 -27.59 -4.23 45.52
C SER A 334 -26.47 -4.92 44.72
N PRO A 335 -26.76 -6.03 44.00
CA PRO A 335 -26.03 -7.27 44.20
C PRO A 335 -24.90 -7.48 43.20
N VAL A 336 -23.67 -7.50 43.69
CA VAL A 336 -22.59 -8.24 43.02
C VAL A 336 -22.73 -9.70 43.45
N PHE A 337 -23.25 -10.58 42.58
CA PHE A 337 -23.30 -12.01 42.86
C PHE A 337 -21.88 -12.60 42.81
N LYS A 338 -21.15 -12.56 43.92
CA LYS A 338 -19.97 -13.39 44.17
C LYS A 338 -20.30 -14.43 45.24
N GLY A 339 -20.13 -15.71 44.92
CA GLY A 339 -20.56 -16.88 45.71
C GLY A 339 -21.46 -17.85 44.92
N THR A 340 -22.11 -18.81 45.60
CA THR A 340 -23.21 -19.66 45.08
C THR A 340 -24.57 -19.00 45.36
N PRO A 341 -25.20 -18.32 44.39
CA PRO A 341 -26.43 -17.57 44.64
C PRO A 341 -27.63 -18.52 44.84
N LYS A 342 -28.45 -18.30 45.87
CA LYS A 342 -29.74 -18.97 46.05
C LYS A 342 -30.85 -18.07 45.51
N GLY A 343 -31.33 -18.35 44.29
CA GLY A 343 -32.60 -17.82 43.79
C GLY A 343 -33.76 -18.73 44.23
N PRO A 344 -35.00 -18.21 44.34
CA PRO A 344 -36.16 -19.06 44.58
C PRO A 344 -36.31 -20.06 43.43
N THR A 345 -36.41 -21.36 43.75
CA THR A 345 -36.73 -22.39 42.76
C THR A 345 -38.17 -22.15 42.27
N PRO A 346 -38.41 -21.86 40.98
CA PRO A 346 -39.76 -21.71 40.47
C PRO A 346 -40.50 -23.06 40.50
N ASP A 347 -41.82 -23.02 40.72
CA ASP A 347 -42.67 -24.20 40.56
C ASP A 347 -42.67 -24.66 39.09
N THR A 348 -42.71 -25.98 38.89
CA THR A 348 -42.40 -26.69 37.64
C THR A 348 -43.27 -26.35 36.42
N ASN A 349 -44.30 -25.52 36.58
CA ASN A 349 -45.28 -25.17 35.54
C ASN A 349 -45.48 -23.65 35.33
N THR A 350 -44.54 -22.81 35.76
CA THR A 350 -44.68 -21.35 35.61
C THR A 350 -44.18 -20.88 34.24
N ALA A 351 -45.07 -20.34 33.38
CA ALA A 351 -44.68 -19.71 32.12
C ALA A 351 -44.22 -18.26 32.37
N GLY A 352 -42.95 -17.94 32.09
CA GLY A 352 -42.42 -16.58 32.16
C GLY A 352 -40.90 -16.49 31.97
N ASN A 353 -40.38 -15.28 31.75
CA ASN A 353 -38.94 -15.01 31.60
C ASN A 353 -38.25 -14.85 32.97
N GLN A 354 -38.31 -15.88 33.81
CA GLN A 354 -37.67 -15.89 35.13
C GLN A 354 -36.21 -16.38 35.05
N LEU A 355 -35.37 -15.89 35.96
CA LEU A 355 -34.00 -16.39 36.14
C LEU A 355 -34.05 -17.79 36.79
N VAL A 356 -33.42 -18.79 36.18
CA VAL A 356 -33.40 -20.19 36.65
C VAL A 356 -32.03 -20.60 37.19
N THR A 357 -32.00 -21.51 38.18
CA THR A 357 -30.74 -22.02 38.76
C THR A 357 -30.08 -23.05 37.85
N GLN A 358 -28.75 -23.24 37.98
CA GLN A 358 -28.04 -24.28 37.25
C GLN A 358 -28.55 -25.70 37.58
N ASP A 359 -29.12 -25.93 38.76
CA ASP A 359 -29.74 -27.21 39.13
C ASP A 359 -31.06 -27.45 38.39
N PHE A 360 -31.86 -26.40 38.20
CA PHE A 360 -33.08 -26.47 37.39
C PHE A 360 -32.76 -26.83 35.93
N VAL A 361 -31.75 -26.18 35.34
CA VAL A 361 -31.28 -26.47 33.98
C VAL A 361 -30.66 -27.89 33.89
N ARG A 362 -29.95 -28.34 34.93
CA ARG A 362 -29.34 -29.68 34.98
C ARG A 362 -30.37 -30.81 35.06
N ASN A 363 -31.49 -30.61 35.77
CA ASN A 363 -32.55 -31.62 35.90
C ASN A 363 -33.40 -31.76 34.62
N TRP A 364 -33.47 -30.72 33.78
CA TRP A 364 -34.31 -30.71 32.57
C TRP A 364 -33.54 -30.95 31.25
N ALA A 365 -32.23 -30.78 31.23
CA ALA A 365 -31.43 -31.20 30.09
C ALA A 365 -31.37 -32.73 30.06
N ARG A 366 -32.15 -33.39 29.18
CA ARG A 366 -32.13 -34.84 28.92
C ARG A 366 -30.69 -35.35 28.92
N LYS A 367 -30.28 -36.05 29.98
CA LYS A 367 -28.89 -36.48 30.17
C LYS A 367 -28.85 -37.94 30.62
N PHE A 368 -28.15 -38.76 29.84
CA PHE A 368 -27.43 -39.92 30.39
C PHE A 368 -26.22 -39.38 31.15
N ILE A 369 -26.42 -38.92 32.38
CA ILE A 369 -25.37 -38.36 33.25
C ILE A 369 -24.75 -39.39 34.18
N GLY A 370 -25.32 -40.60 34.24
CA GLY A 370 -24.80 -41.69 35.05
C GLY A 370 -23.56 -42.34 34.42
N VAL A 371 -22.61 -42.77 35.27
CA VAL A 371 -21.43 -43.54 34.85
C VAL A 371 -21.89 -44.86 34.22
N GLY A 372 -21.24 -45.29 33.14
CA GLY A 372 -21.53 -46.57 32.49
C GLY A 372 -21.30 -47.76 33.43
N VAL A 373 -22.28 -48.64 33.53
CA VAL A 373 -22.24 -49.82 34.42
C VAL A 373 -22.02 -51.08 33.60
N GLY A 374 -20.89 -51.75 33.80
CA GLY A 374 -20.63 -53.07 33.21
C GLY A 374 -21.30 -54.17 34.03
N VAL A 375 -22.11 -55.00 33.37
CA VAL A 375 -22.82 -56.13 34.00
C VAL A 375 -22.30 -57.44 33.41
N SER A 376 -21.43 -58.12 34.15
CA SER A 376 -20.86 -59.42 33.79
C SER A 376 -21.48 -60.60 34.55
N ALA A 377 -22.31 -60.35 35.56
CA ALA A 377 -23.02 -61.37 36.33
C ALA A 377 -24.30 -61.85 35.61
N ALA A 378 -24.70 -63.10 35.83
CA ALA A 378 -25.92 -63.69 35.26
C ALA A 378 -27.21 -63.11 35.86
N THR A 379 -27.14 -62.45 37.01
CA THR A 379 -28.26 -61.72 37.61
C THR A 379 -27.76 -60.39 38.17
N TYR A 380 -28.50 -59.30 37.93
CA TYR A 380 -28.14 -57.96 38.39
C TYR A 380 -29.38 -57.15 38.77
N SER A 381 -29.35 -56.46 39.90
CA SER A 381 -30.44 -55.58 40.34
C SER A 381 -30.02 -54.13 40.23
N VAL A 382 -30.76 -53.36 39.45
CA VAL A 382 -30.54 -51.93 39.25
C VAL A 382 -31.08 -51.16 40.46
N SER A 383 -30.23 -50.32 41.05
CA SER A 383 -30.60 -49.47 42.18
C SER A 383 -31.31 -48.20 41.69
N PRO A 384 -32.32 -47.67 42.43
CA PRO A 384 -32.92 -46.36 42.13
C PRO A 384 -31.91 -45.20 42.05
N ALA A 385 -30.76 -45.33 42.72
CA ALA A 385 -29.68 -44.34 42.70
C ALA A 385 -28.85 -44.34 41.40
N GLN A 386 -29.04 -45.33 40.51
CA GLN A 386 -28.37 -45.41 39.21
C GLN A 386 -29.20 -44.75 38.10
N ASN A 387 -29.99 -43.72 38.45
CA ASN A 387 -30.82 -42.97 37.53
C ASN A 387 -29.98 -42.32 36.41
N GLY A 388 -30.42 -42.45 35.15
CA GLY A 388 -29.68 -41.90 34.02
C GLY A 388 -28.37 -42.61 33.67
N CYS A 389 -28.07 -43.79 34.27
CA CYS A 389 -26.95 -44.65 33.85
C CYS A 389 -27.30 -45.46 32.60
N TRP A 390 -26.26 -45.87 31.87
CA TRP A 390 -26.36 -46.90 30.84
C TRP A 390 -25.68 -48.19 31.30
N PHE A 391 -26.26 -49.33 30.95
CA PHE A 391 -25.82 -50.65 31.38
C PHE A 391 -25.32 -51.46 30.19
N ASN A 392 -24.06 -51.90 30.26
CA ASN A 392 -23.46 -52.79 29.27
C ASN A 392 -23.48 -54.22 29.77
N ILE A 393 -24.34 -55.05 29.19
CA ILE A 393 -24.57 -56.40 29.69
C ILE A 393 -23.79 -57.36 28.82
N THR A 394 -22.80 -58.03 29.38
CA THR A 394 -21.90 -58.95 28.64
C THR A 394 -22.10 -60.41 29.04
N SER A 395 -22.90 -60.69 30.08
CA SER A 395 -23.18 -62.03 30.57
C SER A 395 -24.29 -62.70 29.73
N PRO A 396 -24.06 -63.88 29.12
CA PRO A 396 -25.08 -64.59 28.33
C PRO A 396 -26.33 -64.95 29.16
N ASN A 397 -27.53 -64.72 28.61
CA ASN A 397 -28.81 -65.03 29.26
C ASN A 397 -29.02 -64.34 30.61
N ALA A 398 -28.42 -63.16 30.81
CA ALA A 398 -28.54 -62.42 32.06
C ALA A 398 -29.98 -61.97 32.36
N SER A 399 -30.34 -61.97 33.65
CA SER A 399 -31.59 -61.42 34.16
C SER A 399 -31.33 -60.14 34.95
N ILE A 400 -31.90 -59.02 34.49
CA ILE A 400 -31.74 -57.70 35.07
C ILE A 400 -33.04 -57.26 35.74
N ALA A 401 -33.01 -57.09 37.06
CA ALA A 401 -34.15 -56.58 37.80
C ALA A 401 -34.08 -55.05 37.87
N LEU A 402 -35.08 -54.38 37.31
CA LEU A 402 -35.26 -52.93 37.41
C LEU A 402 -35.85 -52.55 38.79
N PRO A 403 -35.58 -51.33 39.29
CA PRO A 403 -36.24 -50.84 40.49
C PRO A 403 -37.75 -50.64 40.22
N ALA A 404 -38.57 -50.72 41.27
CA ALA A 404 -40.00 -50.42 41.15
C ALA A 404 -40.19 -48.99 40.62
N ALA A 405 -41.05 -48.80 39.61
CA ALA A 405 -41.22 -47.50 38.95
C ALA A 405 -41.63 -46.38 39.92
N THR A 406 -42.37 -46.71 40.99
CA THR A 406 -42.78 -45.79 42.06
C THR A 406 -41.63 -45.30 42.93
N THR A 407 -40.48 -45.98 42.90
CA THR A 407 -39.28 -45.61 43.66
C THR A 407 -38.30 -44.75 42.87
N VAL A 408 -38.63 -44.42 41.61
CA VAL A 408 -37.80 -43.61 40.72
C VAL A 408 -38.59 -42.38 40.27
N PRO A 409 -38.01 -41.15 40.27
CA PRO A 409 -38.69 -39.96 39.80
C PRO A 409 -39.24 -40.08 38.38
N ASP A 410 -40.41 -39.51 38.14
CA ASP A 410 -41.06 -39.48 36.83
C ASP A 410 -40.15 -38.81 35.77
N GLY A 411 -40.13 -39.37 34.56
CA GLY A 411 -39.26 -38.94 33.46
C GLY A 411 -37.81 -39.43 33.52
N THR A 412 -37.41 -40.17 34.55
CA THR A 412 -36.05 -40.75 34.65
C THR A 412 -35.82 -41.83 33.60
N THR A 413 -34.69 -41.80 32.88
CA THR A 413 -34.36 -42.80 31.85
C THR A 413 -33.24 -43.77 32.26
N PHE A 414 -33.28 -44.98 31.71
CA PHE A 414 -32.25 -46.02 31.83
C PHE A 414 -32.01 -46.64 30.45
N LEU A 415 -30.74 -46.84 30.07
CA LEU A 415 -30.36 -47.45 28.80
C LEU A 415 -29.72 -48.82 29.03
N PHE A 416 -30.26 -49.85 28.38
CA PHE A 416 -29.74 -51.21 28.47
C PHE A 416 -29.20 -51.67 27.13
N ARG A 417 -27.95 -52.12 27.10
CA ARG A 417 -27.28 -52.65 25.92
C ARG A 417 -27.01 -54.13 26.12
N ASN A 418 -27.60 -54.98 25.27
CA ASN A 418 -27.25 -56.38 25.21
C ASN A 418 -25.98 -56.56 24.37
N SER A 419 -24.84 -56.72 25.03
CA SER A 419 -23.54 -57.04 24.42
C SER A 419 -23.10 -58.47 24.72
N ALA A 420 -24.01 -59.36 25.14
CA ALA A 420 -23.72 -60.73 25.57
C ALA A 420 -23.57 -61.72 24.39
N GLY A 421 -23.01 -61.25 23.26
CA GLY A 421 -22.90 -62.02 22.03
C GLY A 421 -24.25 -62.44 21.46
N ASN A 422 -24.38 -63.71 21.09
CA ASN A 422 -25.59 -64.29 20.49
C ASN A 422 -26.68 -64.69 21.51
N ALA A 423 -26.53 -64.31 22.78
CA ALA A 423 -27.50 -64.63 23.82
C ALA A 423 -28.49 -63.49 24.07
N SER A 424 -29.72 -63.83 24.45
CA SER A 424 -30.73 -62.84 24.84
C SER A 424 -30.49 -62.36 26.28
N VAL A 425 -31.04 -61.22 26.64
CA VAL A 425 -31.01 -60.68 28.01
C VAL A 425 -32.44 -60.35 28.44
N THR A 426 -32.79 -60.66 29.68
CA THR A 426 -34.14 -60.46 30.21
C THR A 426 -34.16 -59.30 31.20
N LEU A 427 -35.01 -58.32 30.99
CA LEU A 427 -35.31 -57.25 31.94
C LEU A 427 -36.62 -57.56 32.66
N THR A 428 -36.65 -57.41 33.98
CA THR A 428 -37.84 -57.68 34.79
C THR A 428 -38.11 -56.53 35.76
N VAL A 429 -39.37 -56.14 35.94
CA VAL A 429 -39.80 -55.20 36.99
C VAL A 429 -40.52 -55.95 38.11
N PRO A 430 -40.33 -55.56 39.38
CA PRO A 430 -41.01 -56.18 40.51
C PRO A 430 -42.50 -55.83 40.58
N SER A 431 -42.91 -54.69 40.02
CA SER A 431 -44.29 -54.21 39.96
C SER A 431 -44.45 -53.12 38.89
N GLY A 432 -45.65 -52.93 38.36
CA GLY A 432 -45.93 -52.04 37.22
C GLY A 432 -45.87 -52.79 35.89
N ASN A 433 -45.54 -52.11 34.79
CA ASN A 433 -45.30 -52.76 33.49
C ASN A 433 -44.06 -52.17 32.81
N ILE A 434 -43.43 -52.96 31.96
CA ILE A 434 -42.57 -52.47 30.87
C ILE A 434 -43.43 -52.42 29.61
N LEU A 435 -43.58 -51.23 29.04
CA LEU A 435 -44.50 -50.95 27.95
C LEU A 435 -43.71 -50.72 26.66
N THR A 436 -43.78 -51.69 25.74
CA THR A 436 -43.17 -51.63 24.39
C THR A 436 -44.23 -51.89 23.31
N GLY A 437 -45.37 -51.19 23.42
CA GLY A 437 -46.57 -51.44 22.61
C GLY A 437 -47.54 -52.49 23.20
N VAL A 438 -47.06 -53.36 24.11
CA VAL A 438 -47.86 -54.28 24.93
C VAL A 438 -47.38 -54.25 26.38
N SER A 439 -48.24 -54.63 27.33
CA SER A 439 -47.92 -54.63 28.76
C SER A 439 -47.41 -55.97 29.27
N GLY A 440 -46.27 -55.96 29.96
CA GLY A 440 -45.75 -57.12 30.68
C GLY A 440 -44.76 -56.74 31.78
N LEU A 441 -44.54 -57.66 32.73
CA LEU A 441 -43.54 -57.50 33.80
C LEU A 441 -42.11 -57.81 33.33
N THR A 442 -41.98 -58.48 32.19
CA THR A 442 -40.71 -58.95 31.64
C THR A 442 -40.57 -58.52 30.18
N LEU A 443 -39.37 -58.10 29.81
CA LEU A 443 -38.99 -57.75 28.45
C LEU A 443 -37.69 -58.46 28.07
N VAL A 444 -37.68 -59.18 26.95
CA VAL A 444 -36.48 -59.82 26.43
C VAL A 444 -35.84 -58.94 25.35
N LEU A 445 -34.55 -58.67 25.52
CA LEU A 445 -33.67 -58.03 24.54
C LEU A 445 -32.98 -59.10 23.72
N ALA A 446 -33.12 -59.01 22.40
CA ALA A 446 -32.44 -59.87 21.44
C ALA A 446 -30.92 -59.64 21.48
N PRO A 447 -30.11 -60.57 20.93
CA PRO A 447 -28.68 -60.36 20.73
C PRO A 447 -28.38 -59.02 20.04
N PHE A 448 -27.43 -58.26 20.59
CA PHE A 448 -27.03 -56.95 20.07
C PHE A 448 -28.16 -55.92 19.97
N GLU A 449 -29.13 -55.97 20.88
CA GLU A 449 -30.22 -55.00 20.96
C GLU A 449 -29.98 -53.98 22.10
N MET A 450 -30.44 -52.75 21.89
CA MET A 450 -30.45 -51.71 22.90
C MET A 450 -31.85 -51.14 23.09
N ILE A 451 -32.20 -50.83 24.34
CA ILE A 451 -33.44 -50.14 24.68
C ILE A 451 -33.21 -49.04 25.71
N GLU A 452 -33.89 -47.92 25.51
CA GLU A 452 -34.05 -46.85 26.49
C GLU A 452 -35.46 -46.93 27.10
N LEU A 453 -35.50 -47.01 28.42
CA LEU A 453 -36.73 -47.03 29.21
C LEU A 453 -36.83 -45.76 30.05
N ALA A 454 -37.98 -45.08 30.01
CA ALA A 454 -38.31 -43.97 30.90
C ALA A 454 -39.34 -44.39 31.94
N SER A 455 -39.11 -44.05 33.22
CA SER A 455 -40.12 -44.22 34.27
C SER A 455 -41.22 -43.18 34.11
N SER A 456 -42.49 -43.60 34.19
CA SER A 456 -43.66 -42.73 34.32
C SER A 456 -44.09 -42.53 35.78
N GLY A 457 -43.24 -42.91 36.74
CA GLY A 457 -43.55 -43.03 38.17
C GLY A 457 -44.44 -44.23 38.54
N THR A 458 -44.99 -44.95 37.57
CA THR A 458 -45.88 -46.12 37.77
C THR A 458 -45.58 -47.30 36.87
N SER A 459 -44.99 -47.07 35.70
CA SER A 459 -44.53 -48.08 34.75
C SER A 459 -43.30 -47.56 34.00
N TYR A 460 -42.65 -48.41 33.21
CA TYR A 460 -41.57 -48.02 32.32
C TYR A 460 -42.06 -48.02 30.88
N TRP A 461 -41.76 -46.95 30.14
CA TRP A 461 -42.08 -46.83 28.73
C TRP A 461 -40.81 -46.91 27.88
N ALA A 462 -40.84 -47.70 26.81
CA ALA A 462 -39.76 -47.71 25.84
C ALA A 462 -39.78 -46.42 25.01
N VAL A 463 -38.74 -45.60 25.19
CA VAL A 463 -38.58 -44.34 24.45
C VAL A 463 -37.86 -44.58 23.13
N ASN A 464 -36.86 -45.45 23.15
CA ASN A 464 -36.09 -45.81 21.96
C ASN A 464 -35.67 -47.28 22.04
N ARG A 465 -35.71 -48.00 20.93
CA ARG A 465 -35.31 -49.41 20.85
C ARG A 465 -34.70 -49.66 19.47
N CYS A 466 -33.46 -50.12 19.43
CA CYS A 466 -32.75 -50.30 18.17
C CYS A 466 -31.73 -51.45 18.23
N SER A 467 -31.34 -51.97 17.08
CA SER A 467 -30.19 -52.88 16.98
C SER A 467 -28.88 -52.10 17.10
N MET A 468 -27.96 -52.61 17.92
CA MET A 468 -26.59 -52.09 18.07
C MET A 468 -25.69 -52.42 16.86
N MET A 469 -26.12 -53.32 15.97
CA MET A 469 -25.34 -53.70 14.78
C MET A 469 -25.65 -52.84 13.55
N GLN A 470 -26.57 -51.88 13.62
CA GLN A 470 -27.03 -51.14 12.45
C GLN A 470 -26.38 -49.76 12.33
N LEU A 471 -25.13 -49.75 11.82
CA LEU A 471 -24.64 -48.60 11.04
C LEU A 471 -25.36 -48.65 9.68
N ALA A 472 -26.56 -48.07 9.59
CA ALA A 472 -27.17 -47.84 8.28
C ALA A 472 -26.29 -46.79 7.55
N ARG A 473 -25.61 -47.21 6.48
CA ARG A 473 -24.90 -46.34 5.53
C ARG A 473 -25.92 -45.37 4.91
N VAL A 474 -25.84 -44.10 5.27
CA VAL A 474 -26.51 -42.94 4.65
C VAL A 474 -25.35 -42.14 4.07
N ASP A 475 -25.13 -42.05 2.76
CA ASP A 475 -25.98 -41.36 1.80
C ASP A 475 -26.15 -42.13 0.47
N SER A 476 -27.40 -42.24 0.01
CA SER A 476 -27.88 -42.61 -1.34
C SER A 476 -27.33 -43.91 -1.99
N PRO A 477 -28.16 -44.95 -2.25
CA PRO A 477 -27.70 -46.06 -3.07
C PRO A 477 -27.41 -45.54 -4.49
N ALA A 478 -26.15 -45.62 -4.91
CA ALA A 478 -25.80 -45.46 -6.31
C ALA A 478 -26.56 -46.52 -7.11
N LEU A 479 -27.50 -46.10 -7.97
CA LEU A 479 -28.15 -46.99 -8.93
C LEU A 479 -27.10 -47.37 -9.98
N ILE A 480 -26.40 -48.47 -9.76
CA ILE A 480 -25.45 -49.06 -10.70
C ILE A 480 -26.20 -49.98 -11.67
N GLY A 481 -26.13 -49.68 -12.97
CA GLY A 481 -26.90 -50.29 -14.06
C GLY A 481 -28.00 -49.35 -14.60
N THR A 482 -28.54 -49.62 -15.81
CA THR A 482 -29.71 -48.88 -16.32
C THR A 482 -30.99 -49.45 -15.71
N PRO A 483 -31.65 -48.78 -14.75
CA PRO A 483 -32.87 -49.29 -14.13
C PRO A 483 -34.03 -49.27 -15.13
N THR A 484 -34.77 -50.37 -15.24
CA THR A 484 -36.00 -50.45 -16.04
C THR A 484 -37.23 -50.43 -15.13
N THR A 485 -38.23 -49.62 -15.49
CA THR A 485 -39.54 -49.61 -14.84
C THR A 485 -40.62 -49.91 -15.89
N PRO A 486 -41.70 -50.66 -15.57
CA PRO A 486 -42.77 -50.96 -16.52
C PRO A 486 -43.41 -49.67 -17.03
N THR A 487 -43.71 -49.59 -18.33
CA THR A 487 -44.35 -48.40 -18.94
C THR A 487 -45.78 -48.24 -18.43
N PRO A 488 -46.13 -47.14 -17.75
CA PRO A 488 -47.50 -46.86 -17.31
C PRO A 488 -48.44 -46.65 -18.50
N ALA A 489 -49.75 -46.82 -18.28
CA ALA A 489 -50.76 -46.60 -19.32
C ALA A 489 -50.88 -45.10 -19.68
N PRO A 490 -51.17 -44.74 -20.94
CA PRO A 490 -51.31 -43.34 -21.36
C PRO A 490 -52.37 -42.59 -20.54
N GLY A 491 -52.03 -41.43 -19.98
CA GLY A 491 -52.92 -40.60 -19.16
C GLY A 491 -52.92 -40.88 -17.64
N ASP A 492 -52.02 -41.72 -17.12
CA ASP A 492 -51.87 -41.93 -15.67
C ASP A 492 -51.35 -40.66 -14.95
N ALA A 493 -52.01 -40.28 -13.85
CA ALA A 493 -51.71 -39.11 -13.02
C ALA A 493 -51.04 -39.44 -11.68
N SER A 494 -50.59 -40.69 -11.50
CA SER A 494 -49.88 -41.13 -10.29
C SER A 494 -48.48 -40.47 -10.16
N LYS A 495 -48.00 -40.28 -8.93
CA LYS A 495 -46.67 -39.67 -8.65
C LYS A 495 -45.50 -40.66 -8.77
N GLN A 496 -45.59 -41.64 -9.68
CA GLN A 496 -44.58 -42.68 -9.84
C GLN A 496 -43.40 -42.23 -10.72
N ILE A 497 -42.26 -42.92 -10.60
CA ILE A 497 -41.07 -42.69 -11.43
C ILE A 497 -41.33 -43.26 -12.83
N ILE A 498 -41.34 -42.40 -13.85
CA ILE A 498 -41.63 -42.77 -15.25
C ILE A 498 -40.37 -43.25 -15.99
N ASN A 499 -40.54 -44.15 -16.96
CA ASN A 499 -39.45 -44.54 -17.88
C ASN A 499 -39.34 -43.55 -19.06
N ALA A 500 -38.20 -43.58 -19.75
CA ALA A 500 -37.91 -42.65 -20.84
C ALA A 500 -38.85 -42.82 -22.05
N GLU A 501 -39.43 -44.00 -22.24
CA GLU A 501 -40.39 -44.28 -23.32
C GLU A 501 -41.73 -43.57 -23.07
N PHE A 502 -42.27 -43.68 -21.84
CA PHE A 502 -43.45 -42.94 -21.40
C PHE A 502 -43.22 -41.43 -21.44
N LEU A 503 -42.06 -40.96 -20.95
CA LEU A 503 -41.72 -39.53 -21.03
C LEU A 503 -41.67 -39.05 -22.48
N ARG A 504 -41.10 -39.84 -23.41
CA ARG A 504 -41.05 -39.48 -24.83
C ARG A 504 -42.43 -39.48 -25.48
N SER A 505 -43.31 -40.43 -25.16
CA SER A 505 -44.68 -40.43 -25.72
C SER A 505 -45.50 -39.24 -25.22
N GLU A 506 -45.40 -38.89 -23.93
CA GLU A 506 -46.09 -37.72 -23.39
C GLU A 506 -45.48 -36.40 -23.91
N LEU A 507 -44.15 -36.32 -24.06
CA LEU A 507 -43.52 -35.13 -24.66
C LEU A 507 -43.89 -34.97 -26.14
N SER A 508 -44.00 -36.06 -26.92
CA SER A 508 -44.46 -35.99 -28.31
C SER A 508 -45.93 -35.62 -28.42
N ARG A 509 -46.74 -36.03 -27.43
CA ARG A 509 -48.15 -35.60 -27.29
C ARG A 509 -48.26 -34.10 -26.99
N MET A 510 -47.33 -33.54 -26.21
CA MET A 510 -47.34 -32.13 -25.79
C MET A 510 -46.66 -31.14 -26.76
N LYS A 511 -45.90 -31.59 -27.77
CA LYS A 511 -45.18 -30.71 -28.72
C LYS A 511 -45.25 -31.16 -30.19
N SER A 512 -46.44 -31.47 -30.70
CA SER A 512 -46.62 -31.79 -32.11
C SER A 512 -46.80 -30.51 -32.96
N ILE A 513 -46.06 -30.38 -34.06
CA ILE A 513 -46.33 -29.44 -35.15
C ILE A 513 -46.94 -30.25 -36.28
N ILE A 514 -48.15 -29.92 -36.68
CA ILE A 514 -48.83 -30.55 -37.83
C ILE A 514 -48.82 -29.54 -38.98
N ARG A 515 -48.24 -29.93 -40.12
CA ARG A 515 -48.19 -29.12 -41.34
C ARG A 515 -49.21 -29.66 -42.34
N PHE A 516 -50.24 -28.90 -42.66
CA PHE A 516 -51.17 -29.24 -43.74
C PHE A 516 -50.54 -28.88 -45.09
N THR A 517 -50.38 -29.85 -45.97
CA THR A 517 -49.90 -29.66 -47.35
C THR A 517 -51.04 -29.72 -48.39
N ALA A 518 -52.28 -29.97 -47.94
CA ALA A 518 -53.53 -29.90 -48.69
C ALA A 518 -54.69 -29.58 -47.70
N ASN A 519 -55.87 -29.24 -48.21
CA ASN A 519 -57.04 -28.98 -47.38
C ASN A 519 -57.42 -30.21 -46.53
N GLY A 520 -57.64 -30.01 -45.24
CA GLY A 520 -58.06 -31.05 -44.29
C GLY A 520 -58.47 -30.47 -42.94
N ASN A 521 -59.20 -31.25 -42.14
CA ASN A 521 -59.66 -30.84 -40.82
C ASN A 521 -58.73 -31.39 -39.73
N TRP A 522 -58.53 -30.64 -38.65
CA TRP A 522 -57.82 -31.09 -37.46
C TRP A 522 -58.55 -30.72 -36.19
N THR A 523 -58.58 -31.66 -35.24
CA THR A 523 -59.23 -31.50 -33.94
C THR A 523 -58.17 -31.36 -32.87
N CYS A 524 -58.28 -30.32 -32.03
CA CYS A 524 -57.38 -30.10 -30.91
C CYS A 524 -57.52 -31.22 -29.87
N PRO A 525 -56.42 -31.89 -29.45
CA PRO A 525 -56.48 -32.90 -28.40
C PRO A 525 -56.87 -32.32 -27.04
N ASP A 526 -57.57 -33.12 -26.23
CA ASP A 526 -57.96 -32.77 -24.86
C ASP A 526 -56.74 -32.38 -24.01
N GLY A 527 -56.85 -31.23 -23.30
CA GLY A 527 -55.82 -30.68 -22.42
C GLY A 527 -54.87 -29.66 -23.06
N VAL A 528 -54.96 -29.41 -24.37
CA VAL A 528 -54.21 -28.34 -25.04
C VAL A 528 -54.98 -27.02 -24.95
N THR A 529 -54.44 -26.04 -24.22
CA THR A 529 -55.09 -24.74 -23.97
C THR A 529 -54.65 -23.62 -24.92
N THR A 530 -53.63 -23.84 -25.74
CA THR A 530 -53.11 -22.82 -26.68
C THR A 530 -52.62 -23.49 -27.95
N VAL A 531 -53.08 -22.99 -29.10
CA VAL A 531 -52.66 -23.42 -30.45
C VAL A 531 -52.06 -22.22 -31.18
N TRP A 532 -50.88 -22.40 -31.77
CA TRP A 532 -50.24 -21.39 -32.61
C TRP A 532 -50.40 -21.80 -34.08
N VAL A 533 -51.16 -21.03 -34.84
CA VAL A 533 -51.36 -21.25 -36.29
C VAL A 533 -50.53 -20.23 -37.06
N SER A 534 -49.70 -20.70 -37.99
CA SER A 534 -48.95 -19.86 -38.92
C SER A 534 -49.26 -20.32 -40.34
N ALA A 535 -49.87 -19.45 -41.15
CA ALA A 535 -50.10 -19.66 -42.57
C ALA A 535 -49.47 -18.52 -43.37
N SER A 536 -48.67 -18.85 -44.38
CA SER A 536 -48.14 -17.90 -45.35
C SER A 536 -48.95 -18.02 -46.65
N ALA A 537 -49.92 -17.13 -46.87
CA ALA A 537 -50.59 -17.02 -48.16
C ALA A 537 -49.67 -16.26 -49.13
N GLY A 538 -49.05 -16.96 -50.08
CA GLY A 538 -48.36 -16.34 -51.20
C GLY A 538 -49.39 -15.61 -52.07
N GLY A 539 -49.24 -14.29 -52.20
CA GLY A 539 -50.18 -13.42 -52.89
C GLY A 539 -50.21 -13.64 -54.40
N GLY A 540 -51.39 -13.48 -55.00
CA GLY A 540 -51.59 -13.25 -56.42
C GLY A 540 -52.77 -14.01 -57.04
N GLY A 541 -53.93 -13.37 -57.12
CA GLY A 541 -54.96 -13.68 -58.13
C GLY A 541 -56.31 -14.22 -57.62
N GLY A 542 -57.25 -13.30 -57.43
CA GLY A 542 -58.68 -13.43 -57.78
C GLY A 542 -59.50 -14.64 -57.34
N GLY A 543 -60.44 -14.40 -56.42
CA GLY A 543 -61.72 -15.12 -56.34
C GLY A 543 -61.86 -16.14 -55.21
N SER A 544 -62.83 -15.89 -54.33
CA SER A 544 -63.30 -16.74 -53.22
C SER A 544 -62.24 -17.16 -52.20
N GLY A 545 -62.04 -16.31 -51.20
CA GLY A 545 -61.31 -16.66 -49.98
C GLY A 545 -62.02 -17.77 -49.22
N GLY A 546 -61.52 -18.99 -49.36
CA GLY A 546 -61.63 -20.02 -48.32
C GLY A 546 -60.71 -19.61 -47.17
N GLY A 547 -61.17 -18.67 -46.34
CA GLY A 547 -60.52 -18.34 -45.09
C GLY A 547 -60.49 -19.57 -44.19
N LEU A 548 -59.40 -19.71 -43.42
CA LEU A 548 -59.32 -20.65 -42.30
C LEU A 548 -60.54 -20.42 -41.39
N SER A 549 -61.39 -21.44 -41.21
CA SER A 549 -62.45 -21.46 -40.19
C SER A 549 -61.98 -22.21 -38.96
#